data_AF-A0A941A346-F1
#
_entry.id   AF-A0A941A346-F1
#
_cell.length_a   1.000
_cell.length_b   1.000
_cell.length_c   1.000
_cell.angle_alpha   90.00
_cell.angle_beta   90.00
_cell.angle_gamma   90.00
#
_symmetry.space_group_name_H-M   'P 1'
#
loop_
_entity.id
_entity.type
_entity.pdbx_description
1 polymer ?
#
loop_
_entity_poly.entity_id
_entity_poly.type
_entity_poly.pdbx_seq_one_letter_code
_entity_poly.pdbx_strand_id
1 'polypeptide(L)'
;MKNTIIAILMGVVAFGGAINHDISKANASDFIQWYWHTDQIMARVTSATNVPRYIAAYFLQEGNTPHDVVMAGMLTSDSKDLNIRISSMTEILSMKKINNSWLEVAEALGVDKETCQEYLDRVSDMV
;
A
#
# COMPACT_ATOMS: atom_id res chain seq x y z
N MET A 1 -29.02 -15.43 -0.42
CA MET A 1 -28.65 -14.04 -0.80
C MET A 1 -27.30 -13.56 -0.26
N LYS A 2 -26.76 -14.09 0.86
CA LYS A 2 -25.42 -13.70 1.35
C LYS A 2 -24.27 -14.13 0.42
N ASN A 3 -24.40 -15.26 -0.27
CA ASN A 3 -23.31 -15.85 -1.07
C ASN A 3 -23.13 -15.18 -2.46
N THR A 4 -24.16 -14.51 -2.98
CA THR A 4 -24.13 -13.86 -4.30
C THR A 4 -23.40 -12.51 -4.25
N ILE A 5 -23.46 -11.80 -3.12
CA ILE A 5 -22.70 -10.55 -2.90
C ILE A 5 -21.19 -10.86 -2.80
N ILE A 6 -20.84 -11.97 -2.15
CA ILE A 6 -19.45 -12.41 -2.00
C ILE A 6 -18.84 -12.81 -3.36
N ALA A 7 -19.61 -13.45 -4.26
CA ALA A 7 -19.14 -13.78 -5.60
C ALA A 7 -18.90 -12.54 -6.48
N ILE A 8 -19.70 -11.48 -6.32
CA ILE A 8 -19.48 -10.19 -7.02
C ILE A 8 -18.23 -9.49 -6.48
N LEU A 9 -17.99 -9.52 -5.16
CA LEU A 9 -16.74 -9.04 -4.55
C LEU A 9 -15.51 -9.82 -5.03
N MET A 10 -15.61 -11.15 -5.13
CA MET A 10 -14.54 -12.00 -5.67
C MET A 10 -14.28 -11.73 -7.17
N GLY A 11 -15.32 -11.40 -7.95
CA GLY A 11 -15.19 -11.12 -9.38
C GLY A 11 -14.69 -9.71 -9.73
N VAL A 12 -14.95 -8.70 -8.90
CA VAL A 12 -14.53 -7.31 -9.16
C VAL A 12 -13.06 -7.07 -8.79
N VAL A 13 -12.47 -7.85 -7.88
CA VAL A 13 -11.04 -7.76 -7.50
C VAL A 13 -10.10 -8.38 -8.57
N ALA A 14 -10.62 -9.02 -9.60
CA ALA A 14 -9.83 -9.69 -10.65
C ALA A 14 -9.38 -8.80 -11.82
N PHE A 15 -9.64 -7.48 -11.81
CA PHE A 15 -9.19 -6.57 -12.86
C PHE A 15 -8.24 -5.49 -12.34
N GLY A 16 -6.95 -5.82 -12.29
CA GLY A 16 -5.88 -4.82 -12.19
C GLY A 16 -4.62 -5.29 -11.48
N GLY A 17 -3.87 -6.21 -12.10
CA GLY A 17 -2.45 -6.40 -11.84
C GLY A 17 -2.05 -7.57 -10.93
N ALA A 18 -1.18 -8.43 -11.45
CA ALA A 18 -0.50 -9.56 -10.79
C ALA A 18 -1.38 -10.75 -10.32
N ILE A 19 -1.75 -11.62 -11.26
CA ILE A 19 -2.16 -12.99 -10.97
C ILE A 19 -0.88 -13.82 -10.74
N ASN A 20 -0.64 -14.32 -9.52
CA ASN A 20 -0.04 -15.65 -9.27
C ASN A 20 0.12 -15.97 -7.77
N HIS A 21 -0.96 -16.44 -7.13
CA HIS A 21 -0.89 -17.62 -6.26
C HIS A 21 -2.31 -18.21 -6.09
N ASP A 22 -2.70 -19.07 -7.03
CA ASP A 22 -3.73 -20.12 -6.86
C ASP A 22 -5.02 -19.72 -6.10
N ILE A 23 -5.81 -18.80 -6.66
CA ILE A 23 -7.14 -18.38 -6.14
C ILE A 23 -8.10 -19.59 -6.01
N SER A 24 -7.80 -20.71 -6.70
CA SER A 24 -8.56 -21.96 -6.63
C SER A 24 -8.51 -22.66 -5.27
N LYS A 25 -7.52 -22.34 -4.41
CA LYS A 25 -7.30 -22.96 -3.10
C LYS A 25 -7.70 -22.08 -1.92
N ALA A 26 -7.87 -20.77 -2.14
CA ALA A 26 -8.28 -19.85 -1.09
C ALA A 26 -9.76 -20.07 -0.77
N ASN A 27 -10.07 -20.38 0.49
CA ASN A 27 -11.45 -20.50 0.91
C ASN A 27 -12.06 -19.11 1.18
N ALA A 28 -13.39 -19.04 1.28
CA ALA A 28 -14.07 -17.77 1.55
C ALA A 28 -13.63 -17.09 2.86
N SER A 29 -13.17 -17.84 3.87
CA SER A 29 -12.64 -17.25 5.10
C SER A 29 -11.27 -16.62 4.92
N ASP A 30 -10.38 -17.19 4.10
CA ASP A 30 -9.05 -16.62 3.81
C ASP A 30 -9.22 -15.27 3.09
N PHE A 31 -10.17 -15.20 2.14
CA PHE A 31 -10.49 -13.95 1.45
C PHE A 31 -11.12 -12.92 2.39
N ILE A 32 -12.03 -13.34 3.27
CA ILE A 32 -12.64 -12.47 4.28
C ILE A 32 -11.55 -11.94 5.22
N GLN A 33 -10.62 -12.78 5.69
CA GLN A 33 -9.50 -12.34 6.53
C GLN A 33 -8.57 -11.38 5.81
N TRP A 34 -8.20 -11.67 4.56
CA TRP A 34 -7.42 -10.77 3.72
C TRP A 34 -8.13 -9.42 3.53
N TYR A 35 -9.44 -9.43 3.28
CA TYR A 35 -10.25 -8.22 3.13
C TYR A 35 -10.33 -7.40 4.41
N TRP A 36 -10.57 -8.03 5.58
CA TRP A 36 -10.60 -7.31 6.85
C TRP A 36 -9.24 -6.73 7.24
N HIS A 37 -8.15 -7.47 7.00
CA HIS A 37 -6.81 -7.01 7.31
C HIS A 37 -6.39 -5.85 6.38
N THR A 38 -6.65 -5.97 5.08
CA THR A 38 -6.36 -4.92 4.11
C THR A 38 -7.22 -3.67 4.33
N ASP A 39 -8.49 -3.79 4.74
CA ASP A 39 -9.33 -2.61 5.05
C ASP A 39 -8.80 -1.81 6.24
N GLN A 40 -8.33 -2.48 7.29
CA GLN A 40 -7.70 -1.82 8.43
C GLN A 40 -6.40 -1.11 8.02
N ILE A 41 -5.56 -1.76 7.21
CA ILE A 41 -4.33 -1.16 6.69
C ILE A 41 -4.64 0.05 5.80
N MET A 42 -5.59 -0.08 4.86
CA MET A 42 -6.00 1.03 3.99
C MET A 42 -6.56 2.20 4.80
N ALA A 43 -7.34 1.93 5.85
CA ALA A 43 -7.82 2.99 6.75
C ALA A 43 -6.65 3.68 7.47
N ARG A 44 -5.65 2.93 7.93
CA ARG A 44 -4.44 3.47 8.56
C ARG A 44 -3.65 4.33 7.56
N VAL A 45 -3.37 3.82 6.36
CA VAL A 45 -2.72 4.56 5.27
C VAL A 45 -3.44 5.88 5.01
N THR A 46 -4.76 5.85 4.76
CA THR A 46 -5.54 7.07 4.46
C THR A 46 -5.68 8.01 5.66
N SER A 47 -5.54 7.52 6.90
CA SER A 47 -5.56 8.38 8.08
C SER A 47 -4.20 9.04 8.37
N ALA A 48 -3.11 8.34 8.07
CA ALA A 48 -1.75 8.78 8.35
C ALA A 48 -1.12 9.58 7.19
N THR A 49 -1.68 9.41 5.99
CA THR A 49 -1.25 10.03 4.73
C THR A 49 -2.48 10.59 4.04
N ASN A 50 -2.30 11.47 3.04
CA ASN A 50 -3.40 11.90 2.19
C ASN A 50 -3.67 10.94 1.02
N VAL A 51 -3.21 9.68 1.11
CA VAL A 51 -3.41 8.68 0.05
C VAL A 51 -4.86 8.20 0.01
N PRO A 52 -5.57 8.39 -1.13
CA PRO A 52 -6.91 7.87 -1.30
C PRO A 52 -6.94 6.34 -1.17
N ARG A 53 -7.99 5.82 -0.54
CA ARG A 53 -8.19 4.39 -0.30
C ARG A 53 -7.97 3.53 -1.56
N TYR A 54 -8.42 3.98 -2.72
CA TYR A 54 -8.29 3.21 -3.97
C TYR A 54 -6.83 3.08 -4.45
N ILE A 55 -5.96 4.05 -4.13
CA ILE A 55 -4.53 3.99 -4.44
C ILE A 55 -3.83 3.02 -3.48
N ALA A 56 -4.15 3.11 -2.18
CA ALA A 56 -3.64 2.17 -1.19
C ALA A 56 -4.04 0.72 -1.52
N ALA A 57 -5.30 0.50 -1.91
CA ALA A 57 -5.82 -0.80 -2.36
C ALA A 57 -5.01 -1.35 -3.54
N TYR A 58 -4.74 -0.50 -4.55
CA TYR A 58 -3.99 -0.87 -5.74
C TYR A 58 -2.62 -1.46 -5.37
N PHE A 59 -1.81 -0.77 -4.55
CA PHE A 59 -0.47 -1.24 -4.23
C PHE A 59 -0.43 -2.47 -3.32
N LEU A 60 -1.38 -2.60 -2.39
CA LEU A 60 -1.50 -3.80 -1.57
C LEU A 60 -1.90 -5.02 -2.41
N GLN A 61 -2.75 -4.83 -3.43
CA GLN A 61 -3.13 -5.88 -4.37
C GLN A 61 -1.96 -6.31 -5.28
N GLU A 62 -1.10 -5.37 -5.68
CA GLU A 62 0.15 -5.64 -6.41
C GLU A 62 1.21 -6.39 -5.57
N GLY A 63 0.92 -6.71 -4.31
CA GLY A 63 1.80 -7.49 -3.43
C GLY A 63 2.83 -6.66 -2.67
N ASN A 64 2.72 -5.32 -2.69
CA ASN A 64 3.56 -4.47 -1.85
C ASN A 64 3.20 -4.66 -0.37
N THR A 65 4.21 -4.59 0.49
CA THR A 65 3.96 -4.73 1.93
C THR A 65 3.21 -3.51 2.46
N PRO A 66 2.37 -3.66 3.50
CA PRO A 66 1.73 -2.54 4.18
C PRO A 66 2.71 -1.44 4.58
N HIS A 67 3.87 -1.83 5.12
CA HIS A 67 4.94 -0.93 5.51
C HIS A 67 5.39 -0.05 4.33
N ASP A 68 5.66 -0.68 3.17
CA ASP A 68 6.15 0.03 1.98
C ASP A 68 5.08 0.97 1.40
N VAL A 69 3.82 0.55 1.39
CA VAL A 69 2.71 1.39 0.91
C VAL A 69 2.52 2.62 1.79
N VAL A 70 2.59 2.48 3.13
CA VAL A 70 2.48 3.62 4.04
C VAL A 70 3.68 4.55 3.88
N MET A 71 4.91 4.02 3.84
CA MET A 71 6.13 4.82 3.64
C MET A 71 6.10 5.60 2.33
N ALA A 72 5.74 4.95 1.23
CA ALA A 72 5.59 5.62 -0.05
C ALA A 72 4.51 6.70 0.00
N GLY A 73 3.40 6.46 0.69
CA GLY A 73 2.34 7.45 0.89
C GLY A 73 2.80 8.69 1.68
N MET A 74 3.59 8.50 2.74
CA MET A 74 4.17 9.60 3.52
C MET A 74 5.16 10.41 2.67
N LEU A 75 6.09 9.73 1.99
CA LEU A 75 7.07 10.39 1.11
C LEU A 75 6.40 11.12 -0.06
N THR A 76 5.32 10.59 -0.62
CA THR A 76 4.57 11.27 -1.68
C THR A 76 3.84 12.50 -1.16
N SER A 77 3.35 12.47 0.09
CA SER A 77 2.58 13.58 0.67
C SER A 77 3.46 14.79 0.97
N ASP A 78 4.71 14.56 1.36
CA ASP A 78 5.62 15.61 1.82
C ASP A 78 6.65 16.01 0.75
N SER A 79 6.75 15.25 -0.34
CA SER A 79 7.50 15.65 -1.53
C SER A 79 6.82 16.85 -2.21
N LYS A 80 7.59 17.92 -2.41
CA LYS A 80 7.10 19.16 -3.05
C LYS A 80 6.78 19.00 -4.53
N ASP A 81 7.39 18.01 -5.17
CA ASP A 81 7.32 17.80 -6.62
C ASP A 81 6.34 16.68 -7.02
N LEU A 82 5.89 15.88 -6.05
CA LEU A 82 5.01 14.75 -6.30
C LEU A 82 3.59 15.06 -5.84
N ASN A 83 2.63 14.75 -6.72
CA ASN A 83 1.22 14.70 -6.35
C ASN A 83 0.83 13.27 -6.01
N ILE A 84 -0.05 13.09 -5.02
CA ILE A 84 -0.57 11.78 -4.63
C ILE A 84 -1.38 11.17 -5.77
N ARG A 85 -0.74 10.27 -6.52
CA ARG A 85 -1.27 9.54 -7.67
C ARG A 85 -0.57 8.19 -7.74
N ILE A 86 -1.18 7.25 -8.46
CA ILE A 86 -0.61 5.91 -8.69
C ILE A 86 0.81 6.04 -9.27
N SER A 87 1.03 6.87 -10.28
CA SER A 87 2.35 7.05 -10.90
C SER A 87 3.46 7.45 -9.92
N SER A 88 3.19 8.41 -9.04
CA SER A 88 4.18 8.92 -8.07
C SER A 88 4.52 7.86 -7.02
N MET A 89 3.51 7.14 -6.55
CA MET A 89 3.72 6.04 -5.62
C MET A 89 4.45 4.86 -6.28
N THR A 90 4.17 4.55 -7.55
CA THR A 90 4.92 3.55 -8.32
C THR A 90 6.37 3.95 -8.44
N GLU A 91 6.66 5.23 -8.71
CA GLU A 91 8.02 5.75 -8.80
C GLU A 91 8.76 5.56 -7.47
N ILE A 92 8.18 6.01 -6.35
CA ILE A 92 8.80 5.86 -5.02
C ILE A 92 8.99 4.39 -4.63
N LEU A 93 7.98 3.54 -4.85
CA LEU A 93 8.09 2.10 -4.56
C LEU A 93 9.16 1.43 -5.44
N SER A 94 9.35 1.90 -6.68
CA SER A 94 10.40 1.41 -7.57
C SER A 94 11.81 1.87 -7.17
N MET A 95 11.92 2.99 -6.44
CA MET A 95 13.19 3.45 -5.87
C MET A 95 13.65 2.53 -4.73
N LYS A 96 12.73 1.88 -4.02
CA LYS A 96 13.06 0.91 -2.99
C LYS A 96 13.56 -0.40 -3.63
N LYS A 97 14.84 -0.66 -3.46
CA LYS A 97 15.56 -1.85 -3.91
C LYS A 97 15.95 -2.71 -2.71
N ILE A 98 16.48 -3.90 -3.00
CA ILE A 98 16.95 -4.85 -1.96
C ILE A 98 18.15 -4.27 -1.19
N ASN A 99 18.98 -3.46 -1.86
CA ASN A 99 20.26 -2.99 -1.33
C ASN A 99 20.23 -1.56 -0.78
N ASN A 100 19.06 -0.91 -0.70
CA ASN A 100 18.92 0.41 -0.13
C ASN A 100 17.84 0.46 0.95
N SER A 101 17.92 1.47 1.79
CA SER A 101 17.00 1.77 2.88
C SER A 101 15.96 2.81 2.47
N TRP A 102 14.89 2.93 3.27
CA TRP A 102 13.92 4.00 3.10
C TRP A 102 14.52 5.40 3.33
N LEU A 103 15.56 5.50 4.17
CA LEU A 103 16.32 6.73 4.37
C LEU A 103 16.99 7.21 3.07
N GLU A 104 17.62 6.30 2.32
CA GLU A 104 18.27 6.64 1.04
C GLU A 104 17.25 7.02 -0.03
N VAL A 105 16.06 6.40 -0.03
CA VAL A 105 14.96 6.79 -0.91
C VAL A 105 14.45 8.19 -0.55
N ALA A 106 14.28 8.48 0.74
CA ALA A 106 13.86 9.79 1.22
C ALA A 106 14.86 10.90 0.87
N GLU A 107 16.16 10.64 1.06
CA GLU A 107 17.24 11.55 0.69
C GLU A 107 17.22 11.86 -0.81
N ALA A 108 17.01 10.85 -1.67
CA ALA A 108 16.88 11.03 -3.11
C ALA A 108 15.65 11.86 -3.52
N LEU A 109 14.61 11.89 -2.67
CA LEU A 109 13.41 12.71 -2.85
C LEU A 109 13.54 14.10 -2.19
N GLY A 110 14.69 14.42 -1.58
CA GLY A 110 14.92 15.68 -0.89
C GLY A 110 14.24 15.79 0.48
N VAL A 111 13.79 14.67 1.05
CA VAL A 111 13.26 14.58 2.41
C VAL A 111 14.44 14.36 3.37
N ASP A 112 14.52 15.16 4.43
CA ASP A 112 15.61 15.06 5.38
C ASP A 112 15.49 13.81 6.27
N LYS A 113 16.61 13.43 6.88
CA LYS A 113 16.73 12.21 7.67
C LYS A 113 15.84 12.20 8.93
N GLU A 114 15.65 13.35 9.57
CA GLU A 114 14.86 13.44 10.80
C GLU A 114 13.39 13.19 10.48
N THR A 115 12.88 13.90 9.47
CA THR A 115 11.53 13.68 8.93
C THR A 115 11.32 12.23 8.48
N CYS A 116 12.30 11.63 7.79
CA CYS A 116 12.18 10.23 7.38
C CYS A 116 12.18 9.25 8.58
N GLN A 117 12.94 9.53 9.63
CA GLN A 117 12.94 8.71 10.83
C GLN A 117 11.59 8.79 11.55
N GLU A 118 10.98 9.97 11.64
CA GLU A 118 9.63 10.13 12.19
C GLU A 118 8.60 9.31 11.41
N TYR A 119 8.71 9.24 10.08
CA TYR A 119 7.85 8.37 9.29
C TYR A 119 8.06 6.90 9.62
N LEU A 120 9.31 6.44 9.72
CA LEU A 120 9.61 5.04 10.06
C LEU A 120 9.03 4.64 11.41
N ASP A 121 9.18 5.51 12.42
CA ASP A 121 8.64 5.28 13.75
C ASP A 121 7.10 5.21 13.71
N ARG A 122 6.46 6.15 13.00
CA ARG A 122 5.01 6.15 12.80
C ARG A 122 4.53 4.91 12.05
N VAL A 123 5.24 4.49 11.00
CA VAL A 123 4.88 3.28 10.24
C VAL A 123 4.99 2.04 11.10
N SER A 124 6.07 1.91 11.88
CA SER A 124 6.25 0.77 12.79
C SER A 124 5.14 0.63 13.83
N ASP A 125 4.53 1.74 14.27
CA ASP A 125 3.40 1.71 15.21
C ASP A 125 2.08 1.30 14.52
N MET A 126 2.02 1.37 13.20
CA MET A 126 0.79 1.21 12.42
C MET A 126 0.63 -0.14 11.73
N VAL A 127 1.70 -0.91 11.48
CA VAL A 127 1.63 -2.19 10.75
C VAL A 127 2.31 -3.30 11.52
#